data_AF-A0AAW2EKD4-F1
#
_entry.id   AF-A0AAW2EKD4-F1
#
_cell.length_a   1.000
_cell.length_b   1.000
_cell.length_c   1.000
_cell.angle_alpha   90.00
_cell.angle_beta   90.00
_cell.angle_gamma   90.00
#
_symmetry.space_group_name_H-M   'P 1'
#
loop_
_entity.id
_entity.type
_entity.pdbx_description
1 polymer ?
#
loop_
_entity_poly.entity_id
_entity_poly.type
_entity_poly.pdbx_seq_one_letter_code
_entity_poly.pdbx_strand_id
1 'polypeptide(L)'
;MNILSSIIKETPFEKTLWVPNTILTDNLLIFYVLTILLHILPAIIFDSVLYVSGRRPMLLKLMRRLYVANRAVSYFSFHERKFDHENRLNLLNSISPNDLEEFSFDYTSSDIREYCRYVYYVFLNFN
;
A
#
# COMPACT_ATOMS: atom_id res chain seq x y z
N MET A 1 3.42 7.80 9.77
CA MET A 1 2.39 8.26 8.81
C MET A 1 2.72 9.62 8.15
N ASN A 2 3.47 10.52 8.80
CA ASN A 2 3.74 11.89 8.31
C ASN A 2 4.69 12.00 7.10
N ILE A 3 5.65 11.08 6.93
CA ILE A 3 6.62 11.14 5.84
C ILE A 3 5.93 10.89 4.49
N LEU A 4 5.06 9.89 4.41
CA LEU A 4 4.33 9.56 3.18
C LEU A 4 3.44 10.72 2.71
N SER A 5 2.72 11.37 3.63
CA SER A 5 1.91 12.55 3.29
C SER A 5 2.76 13.73 2.81
N SER A 6 3.97 13.91 3.34
CA SER A 6 4.87 14.97 2.87
C SER A 6 5.36 14.70 1.44
N ILE A 7 5.69 13.45 1.12
CA ILE A 7 6.16 13.04 -0.21
C ILE A 7 5.04 13.16 -1.24
N ILE A 8 3.83 12.67 -0.94
CA ILE A 8 2.66 12.78 -1.85
C ILE A 8 2.32 14.24 -2.15
N LYS A 9 2.52 15.15 -1.19
CA LYS A 9 2.29 16.58 -1.40
C LYS A 9 3.34 17.24 -2.29
N GLU A 10 4.59 16.79 -2.20
CA GLU A 10 5.69 17.28 -3.04
C GLU A 10 5.67 16.68 -4.45
N THR A 11 5.18 15.45 -4.61
CA THR A 11 5.05 14.76 -5.91
C THR A 11 3.63 14.17 -6.06
N PRO A 12 2.62 15.00 -6.36
CA PRO A 12 1.25 14.52 -6.55
C PRO A 12 1.16 13.71 -7.84
N PHE A 13 0.63 12.48 -7.77
CA PHE A 13 0.37 11.69 -8.97
C PHE A 13 -0.65 12.44 -9.85
N GLU A 14 -0.33 12.59 -11.15
CA GLU A 14 -1.24 13.17 -12.13
C GLU A 14 -2.61 12.49 -12.02
N LYS A 15 -3.64 13.25 -11.59
CA LYS A 15 -5.05 12.82 -11.32
C LYS A 15 -5.40 12.39 -9.89
N THR A 16 -4.61 12.72 -8.88
CA THR A 16 -5.05 12.56 -7.48
C THR A 16 -6.02 13.68 -7.07
N LEU A 17 -7.33 13.39 -7.08
CA LEU A 17 -8.36 14.35 -6.63
C LEU A 17 -8.42 14.52 -5.10
N TRP A 18 -8.04 13.48 -4.35
CA TRP A 18 -7.98 13.49 -2.90
C TRP A 18 -6.85 12.56 -2.44
N VAL A 19 -6.05 13.00 -1.46
CA VAL A 19 -5.08 12.15 -0.77
C VAL A 19 -5.81 10.98 -0.11
N PRO A 20 -5.51 9.73 -0.49
CA PRO A 20 -6.14 8.57 0.11
C PRO A 20 -5.71 8.47 1.57
N ASN A 21 -6.65 8.67 2.49
CA ASN A 21 -6.41 8.40 3.91
C ASN A 21 -6.68 6.92 4.18
N THR A 22 -5.65 6.18 4.57
CA THR A 22 -5.75 4.75 4.84
C THR A 22 -5.56 4.52 6.33
N ILE A 23 -6.55 3.92 6.98
CA ILE A 23 -6.47 3.52 8.38
C ILE A 23 -6.04 2.06 8.40
N LEU A 24 -4.81 1.81 8.83
CA LEU A 24 -4.32 0.46 9.09
C LEU A 24 -4.61 0.13 10.56
N THR A 25 -5.22 -1.04 10.79
CA THR A 25 -5.58 -1.50 12.12
C THR A 25 -5.19 -2.96 12.26
N ASP A 26 -4.58 -3.27 13.38
CA ASP A 26 -4.14 -4.58 13.85
C ASP A 26 -5.29 -5.49 14.30
N ASN A 27 -6.44 -4.89 14.65
CA ASN A 27 -7.64 -5.62 15.00
C ASN A 27 -8.57 -5.88 13.79
N LEU A 28 -8.70 -7.14 13.40
CA LEU A 28 -9.57 -7.56 12.29
C LEU A 28 -11.04 -7.11 12.47
N LEU A 29 -11.58 -7.07 13.69
CA LEU A 29 -12.96 -6.62 13.93
C LEU A 29 -13.13 -5.14 13.59
N ILE A 30 -12.21 -4.30 14.03
CA ILE A 30 -12.24 -2.86 13.76
C ILE A 30 -12.06 -2.62 12.26
N PHE A 31 -11.16 -3.38 11.61
CA PHE A 31 -11.00 -3.34 10.16
C PHE A 31 -12.32 -3.67 9.42
N TYR A 32 -13.03 -4.73 9.82
CA TYR A 32 -14.32 -5.09 9.22
C TYR A 32 -15.39 -4.02 9.45
N VAL A 33 -15.51 -3.49 10.67
CA VAL A 33 -16.50 -2.46 11.01
C VAL A 33 -16.25 -1.18 10.22
N LEU A 34 -15.00 -0.70 10.18
CA LEU A 34 -14.61 0.48 9.39
C LEU A 34 -14.85 0.25 7.90
N THR A 35 -14.52 -0.93 7.38
CA THR A 35 -14.76 -1.26 5.97
C THR A 35 -16.25 -1.25 5.63
N ILE A 36 -17.11 -1.78 6.49
CA ILE A 36 -18.56 -1.76 6.28
C ILE A 36 -19.07 -0.31 6.29
N LEU A 37 -18.68 0.49 7.29
CA LEU A 37 -19.19 1.85 7.49
C LEU A 37 -18.67 2.86 6.45
N LEU A 38 -17.38 2.83 6.13
CA LEU A 38 -16.74 3.82 5.24
C LEU A 38 -16.80 3.44 3.76
N HIS A 39 -16.95 2.15 3.44
CA HIS A 39 -16.83 1.68 2.06
C HIS A 39 -18.09 1.00 1.55
N ILE A 40 -18.70 0.10 2.31
CA ILE A 40 -19.88 -0.67 1.84
C ILE A 40 -21.16 0.16 1.93
N LEU A 41 -21.40 0.83 3.06
CA LEU A 41 -22.62 1.60 3.27
C LEU A 41 -22.75 2.78 2.28
N PRO A 42 -21.70 3.59 2.02
CA PRO A 42 -21.75 4.62 0.99
C PRO A 42 -21.90 4.02 -0.42
N ALA A 43 -21.24 2.89 -0.71
CA ALA A 43 -21.35 2.22 -2.00
C ALA A 43 -22.79 1.76 -2.30
N ILE A 44 -23.50 1.21 -1.31
CA ILE A 44 -24.90 0.79 -1.45
C ILE A 44 -25.79 2.00 -1.70
N ILE A 45 -25.60 3.11 -0.97
CA ILE A 45 -26.37 4.34 -1.18
C ILE A 45 -26.16 4.88 -2.60
N PHE A 46 -24.91 4.99 -3.06
CA PHE A 46 -24.60 5.49 -4.40
C PHE A 46 -25.11 4.57 -5.51
N ASP A 47 -24.95 3.25 -5.37
CA ASP A 47 -25.46 2.29 -6.36
C ASP A 47 -27.00 2.28 -6.39
N SER A 48 -27.67 2.53 -5.25
CA SER A 48 -29.12 2.69 -5.20
C SER A 48 -29.57 3.95 -5.96
N VAL A 49 -28.89 5.08 -5.75
CA VAL A 49 -29.15 6.33 -6.48
C VAL A 49 -28.91 6.14 -7.97
N LEU A 50 -27.81 5.48 -8.36
CA LEU A 50 -27.51 5.17 -9.75
C LEU A 50 -28.58 4.27 -10.37
N TYR A 51 -29.03 3.24 -9.66
CA TYR A 51 -30.07 2.33 -10.12
C TYR A 51 -31.40 3.04 -10.36
N VAL A 52 -31.84 3.88 -9.41
CA VAL A 52 -33.04 4.72 -9.57
C VAL A 52 -32.89 5.72 -10.72
N SER A 53 -31.66 6.20 -10.96
CA SER A 53 -31.33 7.10 -12.08
C SER A 53 -31.16 6.37 -13.42
N GLY A 54 -31.47 5.07 -13.51
CA GLY A 54 -31.34 4.26 -14.73
C GLY A 54 -29.90 3.92 -15.13
N ARG A 55 -28.92 4.17 -14.26
CA ARG A 55 -27.50 3.89 -14.48
C ARG A 55 -27.11 2.56 -13.84
N ARG A 56 -26.09 1.91 -14.40
CA ARG A 56 -25.61 0.61 -13.88
C ARG A 56 -24.83 0.82 -12.59
N PRO A 57 -25.15 0.08 -11.50
CA PRO A 57 -24.39 0.13 -10.26
C PRO A 57 -22.96 -0.39 -10.50
N MET A 58 -21.98 0.35 -9.99
CA MET A 58 -20.55 0.11 -10.23
C MET A 58 -19.75 0.05 -8.92
N LEU A 59 -20.19 0.73 -7.87
CA LEU A 59 -19.44 0.80 -6.63
C LEU A 59 -19.36 -0.56 -5.93
N LEU A 60 -20.41 -1.37 -5.95
CA LEU A 60 -20.38 -2.74 -5.40
C LEU A 60 -19.32 -3.62 -6.06
N LYS A 61 -19.13 -3.49 -7.38
CA LYS A 61 -18.06 -4.21 -8.10
C LYS A 61 -16.69 -3.75 -7.65
N LEU A 62 -16.51 -2.45 -7.42
CA LEU A 62 -15.27 -1.88 -6.91
C LEU A 62 -14.99 -2.37 -5.48
N MET A 63 -15.99 -2.37 -4.61
CA MET A 63 -15.86 -2.87 -3.24
C MET A 63 -15.47 -4.35 -3.20
N ARG A 64 -16.01 -5.17 -4.10
CA ARG A 64 -15.61 -6.59 -4.19
C ARG A 64 -14.14 -6.75 -4.58
N ARG A 65 -13.62 -5.92 -5.48
CA ARG A 65 -12.20 -5.92 -5.87
C ARG A 65 -11.30 -5.46 -4.73
N LEU A 66 -11.70 -4.39 -4.03
CA LEU A 66 -11.03 -3.90 -2.83
C LEU A 66 -10.94 -4.96 -1.74
N TYR A 67 -12.03 -5.70 -1.48
CA TYR A 67 -12.03 -6.77 -0.50
C TYR A 67 -11.02 -7.88 -0.84
N VAL A 68 -10.97 -8.31 -2.11
CA VAL A 68 -9.99 -9.32 -2.55
C VAL A 68 -8.55 -8.81 -2.42
N ALA A 69 -8.30 -7.56 -2.82
CA ALA A 69 -6.98 -6.94 -2.67
C ALA A 69 -6.57 -6.82 -1.20
N ASN A 70 -7.47 -6.34 -0.34
CA ASN A 70 -7.23 -6.25 1.10
C ASN A 70 -6.98 -7.62 1.73
N ARG A 71 -7.65 -8.68 1.27
CA ARG A 71 -7.38 -10.03 1.77
C ARG A 71 -5.96 -10.49 1.44
N ALA A 72 -5.49 -10.22 0.22
CA ALA A 72 -4.11 -10.51 -0.16
C ALA A 72 -3.12 -9.67 0.68
N VAL A 73 -3.34 -8.37 0.80
CA VAL A 73 -2.50 -7.48 1.61
C VAL A 73 -2.48 -7.92 3.08
N SER A 74 -3.64 -8.24 3.66
CA SER A 74 -3.75 -8.67 5.06
C SER A 74 -2.94 -9.94 5.34
N TYR A 75 -2.85 -10.87 4.39
CA TYR A 75 -2.01 -12.04 4.54
C TYR A 75 -0.55 -11.64 4.72
N PHE A 76 -0.01 -10.75 3.87
CA PHE A 76 1.38 -10.29 3.98
C PHE A 76 1.63 -9.33 5.15
N SER A 77 0.64 -8.51 5.50
CA SER A 77 0.77 -7.54 6.59
C SER A 77 0.71 -8.20 7.97
N PHE A 78 -0.07 -9.27 8.14
CA PHE A 78 -0.24 -9.93 9.43
C PHE A 78 0.53 -11.25 9.56
N HIS A 79 0.87 -11.92 8.45
CA HIS A 79 1.92 -12.94 8.48
C HIS A 79 3.27 -12.26 8.35
N GLU A 80 3.72 -11.67 9.46
CA GLU A 80 5.14 -11.40 9.63
C GLU A 80 5.86 -12.74 9.62
N ARG A 81 6.40 -13.11 8.45
CA ARG A 81 7.48 -14.08 8.42
C ARG A 81 8.60 -13.40 9.19
N LYS A 82 8.81 -13.80 10.45
CA LYS A 82 9.96 -13.36 11.24
C LYS A 82 11.19 -13.75 10.43
N PHE A 83 11.76 -12.79 9.72
CA PHE A 83 13.06 -12.94 9.11
C PHE A 83 14.01 -12.98 10.29
N ASP A 84 14.32 -14.21 10.72
CA ASP A 84 15.12 -14.43 11.89
C ASP A 84 16.43 -13.65 11.73
N HIS A 85 16.65 -12.73 12.65
CA HIS A 85 17.76 -11.81 12.58
C HIS A 85 19.08 -12.58 12.60
N GLU A 86 19.09 -13.76 13.23
CA GLU A 86 20.22 -14.68 13.24
C GLU A 86 20.53 -15.24 11.86
N ASN A 87 19.53 -15.69 11.10
CA ASN A 87 19.76 -16.18 9.74
C ASN A 87 20.29 -15.07 8.82
N ARG A 88 19.82 -13.84 8.98
CA ARG A 88 20.33 -12.70 8.22
C ARG A 88 21.79 -12.39 8.57
N LEU A 89 22.13 -12.37 9.85
CA LEU A 89 23.50 -12.16 10.33
C LEU A 89 24.42 -13.30 9.88
N ASN A 90 23.96 -14.55 9.95
CA ASN A 90 24.70 -15.72 9.49
C ASN A 90 24.94 -15.68 7.98
N LEU A 91 23.96 -15.21 7.20
CA LEU A 91 24.12 -15.00 5.75
C LEU A 91 25.17 -13.92 5.48
N LEU A 92 25.07 -12.76 6.15
CA LEU A 92 26.03 -11.66 6.04
C LEU A 92 27.45 -12.08 6.44
N ASN A 93 27.58 -12.87 7.51
CA ASN A 93 28.86 -13.41 7.97
C ASN A 93 29.41 -14.52 7.06
N SER A 94 28.58 -15.12 6.21
CA SER A 94 29.00 -16.14 5.23
C SER A 94 29.49 -15.53 3.91
N ILE A 95 29.28 -14.23 3.69
CA ILE A 95 29.76 -13.50 2.51
C ILE A 95 31.23 -13.13 2.72
N SER A 96 32.05 -13.35 1.69
CA SER A 96 33.47 -12.97 1.69
C SER A 96 33.61 -11.46 1.89
N PRO A 97 34.62 -10.96 2.62
CA PRO A 97 34.85 -9.52 2.79
C PRO A 97 34.94 -8.75 1.46
N ASN A 98 35.41 -9.40 0.39
CA ASN A 98 35.50 -8.81 -0.95
C ASN A 98 34.13 -8.66 -1.64
N ASP A 99 33.18 -9.53 -1.32
CA ASP A 99 31.82 -9.52 -1.91
C ASP A 99 30.86 -8.72 -1.03
N LEU A 100 31.25 -8.40 0.21
CA LEU A 100 30.44 -7.64 1.13
C LEU A 100 30.17 -6.23 0.61
N GLU A 101 31.11 -5.61 -0.09
CA GLU A 101 30.94 -4.25 -0.63
C GLU A 101 29.88 -4.22 -1.77
N GLU A 102 29.83 -5.27 -2.61
CA GLU A 102 28.89 -5.39 -3.72
C GLU A 102 27.50 -5.92 -3.28
N PHE A 103 27.44 -6.74 -2.23
CA PHE A 103 26.21 -7.35 -1.71
C PHE A 103 25.75 -6.79 -0.35
N SER A 104 26.39 -5.73 0.16
CA SER A 104 25.96 -5.10 1.41
C SER A 104 24.56 -4.52 1.25
N PHE A 105 23.63 -5.08 2.02
CA PHE A 105 22.25 -4.62 2.10
C PHE A 105 22.11 -3.54 3.18
N ASP A 106 22.97 -2.53 3.17
CA ASP A 106 22.87 -1.41 4.11
C ASP A 106 21.83 -0.38 3.62
N TYR A 107 20.57 -0.67 3.93
CA TYR A 107 19.44 0.18 3.58
C TYR A 107 19.32 1.41 4.49
N THR A 108 20.20 1.60 5.47
CA THR A 108 20.09 2.72 6.42
C THR A 108 20.32 4.09 5.79
N SER A 109 20.98 4.15 4.63
CA SER A 109 21.24 5.37 3.85
C SER A 109 20.22 5.64 2.74
N SER A 110 19.28 4.73 2.51
CA SER A 110 18.33 4.85 1.40
C SER A 110 17.27 5.92 1.70
N ASP A 111 17.43 7.12 1.14
CA ASP A 111 16.40 8.16 1.24
C ASP A 111 15.16 7.73 0.44
N ILE A 112 14.11 7.38 1.19
CA ILE A 112 12.82 6.96 0.63
C ILE A 112 12.23 8.02 -0.31
N ARG A 113 12.60 9.30 -0.16
CA ARG A 113 12.19 10.39 -1.03
C ARG A 113 12.82 10.29 -2.42
N GLU A 114 14.10 9.94 -2.50
CA GLU A 114 14.80 9.76 -3.77
C GLU A 114 14.22 8.58 -4.54
N TYR A 115 13.97 7.48 -3.84
CA TYR A 115 13.31 6.31 -4.41
C TYR A 115 11.91 6.64 -4.96
N CYS A 116 11.06 7.33 -4.18
CA CYS A 116 9.73 7.74 -4.64
C CYS A 116 9.79 8.64 -5.88
N ARG A 117 10.76 9.57 -5.94
CA ARG A 117 10.97 10.44 -7.11
C ARG A 117 11.39 9.65 -8.34
N TYR A 118 12.32 8.70 -8.21
CA TYR A 118 12.73 7.84 -9.30
C TYR A 118 11.56 7.02 -9.87
N VAL A 119 10.77 6.39 -9.00
CA VAL A 119 9.58 5.63 -9.41
C VAL A 119 8.58 6.52 -10.15
N TYR A 120 8.36 7.75 -9.68
CA TYR A 120 7.48 8.72 -10.35
C TYR A 120 7.98 9.08 -11.76
N TYR A 121 9.29 9.34 -11.93
CA TYR A 121 9.88 9.61 -13.23
C TYR A 121 9.76 8.43 -14.19
N VAL A 122 9.99 7.21 -13.72
CA VAL A 122 9.79 6.00 -14.53
C VAL A 122 8.33 5.91 -14.96
N PHE A 123 7.38 6.12 -14.05
CA PHE A 123 5.95 6.03 -14.36
C PHE A 123 5.49 7.06 -15.41
N LEU A 124 6.07 8.27 -15.41
CA LEU A 124 5.81 9.30 -16.41
C LEU A 124 6.44 9.00 -17.78
N ASN A 125 7.58 8.32 -17.83
CA ASN A 125 8.24 7.98 -19.09
C ASN A 125 7.65 6.73 -19.78
N PHE A 126 6.81 5.97 -19.08
CA PHE A 126 6.16 4.76 -19.60
C PHE A 126 4.67 4.94 -19.93
N ASN A 127 4.10 6.14 -19.75
CA ASN A 127 2.76 6.54 -20.24
C ASN A 127 2.88 7.55 -21.38
#